data_AF-A0A6I5NB43-F1
#
_entry.id   AF-A0A6I5NB43-F1
#
_cell.length_a   1.000
_cell.length_b   1.000
_cell.length_c   1.000
_cell.angle_alpha   90.00
_cell.angle_beta   90.00
_cell.angle_gamma   90.00
#
_symmetry.space_group_name_H-M   'P 1'
#
loop_
_entity.id
_entity.type
_entity.pdbx_description
1 polymer ?
#
loop_
_entity_poly.entity_id
_entity_poly.type
_entity_poly.pdbx_seq_one_letter_code
_entity_poly.pdbx_strand_id
1 'polypeptide(L)' 'WRPDPLRAGLEQIDRYLAGLGLATGWLVIFDQRLGLPPIGERTTTEPAKTATGRSITVIRG' A
#
# COMPACT_ATOMS: atom_id res chain seq x y z
N TRP A 1 12.89 -12.20 9.08
CA TRP A 1 11.83 -12.20 8.05
C TRP A 1 10.72 -11.28 8.53
N ARG A 2 10.29 -10.28 7.75
CA ARG A 2 9.17 -9.40 8.13
C ARG A 2 7.93 -9.85 7.34
N PRO A 3 6.75 -9.97 7.99
CA PRO A 3 5.51 -10.30 7.29
C PRO A 3 5.13 -9.18 6.30
N ASP A 4 4.40 -9.53 5.24
CA ASP A 4 3.89 -8.56 4.27
C ASP A 4 3.00 -7.51 4.98
N PRO A 5 3.35 -6.21 4.94
CA PRO A 5 2.61 -5.17 5.64
C PRO A 5 1.27 -4.81 5.00
N LEU A 6 0.91 -5.39 3.84
CA LEU A 6 -0.29 -5.02 3.07
C LEU A 6 -1.55 -4.93 3.92
N ARG A 7 -1.86 -5.96 4.72
CA ARG A 7 -3.10 -5.98 5.53
C ARG A 7 -3.13 -4.84 6.55
N ALA A 8 -2.05 -4.65 7.29
CA ALA A 8 -1.95 -3.57 8.28
C ALA A 8 -2.02 -2.19 7.61
N GLY A 9 -1.40 -2.04 6.44
CA GLY A 9 -1.48 -0.83 5.63
C GLY A 9 -2.89 -0.52 5.15
N LEU A 10 -3.64 -1.54 4.68
CA LEU A 10 -5.04 -1.39 4.28
C LEU A 10 -5.94 -0.99 5.46
N GLU A 11 -5.75 -1.57 6.64
CA GLU A 11 -6.49 -1.17 7.86
C GLU A 11 -6.18 0.26 8.29
N GLN A 12 -4.91 0.68 8.18
CA GLN A 12 -4.48 2.02 8.53
C GLN A 12 -5.04 3.07 7.57
N ILE A 13 -4.87 2.86 6.25
CA ILE A 13 -5.34 3.81 5.24
C ILE A 13 -6.87 3.89 5.23
N ASP A 14 -7.57 2.80 5.52
CA ASP A 14 -9.04 2.83 5.58
C ASP A 14 -9.56 3.76 6.68
N ARG A 15 -8.98 3.68 7.88
CA ARG A 15 -9.31 4.59 8.99
C ARG A 15 -8.96 6.04 8.65
N TYR A 16 -7.83 6.26 8.00
CA TYR A 16 -7.40 7.60 7.61
C TYR A 16 -8.35 8.24 6.59
N LEU A 17 -8.69 7.51 5.53
CA LEU A 17 -9.62 7.97 4.49
C LEU A 17 -11.03 8.16 5.03
N ALA A 18 -11.46 7.35 6.01
CA ALA A 18 -12.73 7.56 6.70
C ALA A 18 -12.80 8.92 7.41
N GLY A 19 -11.72 9.33 8.10
CA GLY A 19 -11.64 10.66 8.73
C GLY A 19 -11.66 11.82 7.74
N LEU A 20 -11.27 11.58 6.49
CA LEU A 20 -11.25 12.58 5.41
C LEU A 20 -12.46 12.52 4.47
N GLY A 21 -13.35 11.53 4.63
CA GLY A 21 -14.46 11.31 3.70
C GLY A 21 -14.02 10.91 2.28
N LEU A 22 -12.81 10.38 2.11
CA LEU A 22 -12.25 10.02 0.81
C LEU A 22 -12.58 8.57 0.46
N ALA A 23 -12.84 8.32 -0.83
CA ALA A 23 -13.15 6.99 -1.37
C ALA A 23 -11.93 6.28 -1.98
N THR A 24 -10.84 7.00 -2.22
CA THR A 24 -9.64 6.49 -2.91
C THR A 24 -8.36 6.90 -2.19
N GLY A 25 -7.30 6.12 -2.37
CA GLY A 25 -6.00 6.40 -1.76
C GLY A 25 -4.85 5.59 -2.35
N TRP A 26 -3.63 5.93 -1.93
CA TRP A 26 -2.40 5.29 -2.39
C TRP A 26 -1.69 4.67 -1.19
N LEU A 27 -1.34 3.39 -1.28
CA LEU A 27 -0.58 2.68 -0.25
C LEU A 27 0.80 2.34 -0.80
N VAL A 28 1.84 2.98 -0.28
CA VAL A 28 3.23 2.72 -0.69
C VAL A 28 3.91 1.77 0.31
N ILE A 29 4.39 0.64 -0.17
CA ILE A 29 5.12 -0.36 0.60
C ILE A 29 6.59 -0.36 0.13
N PHE A 30 7.50 -0.06 1.05
CA PHE A 30 8.94 -0.06 0.78
C PHE A 30 9.57 -1.40 1.18
N ASP A 31 10.23 -2.06 0.23
CA ASP A 31 11.11 -3.19 0.45
C ASP A 31 12.49 -2.68 0.90
N GLN A 32 12.87 -3.09 2.10
CA GLN A 32 14.10 -2.69 2.79
C GLN A 32 15.21 -3.75 2.66
N ARG A 33 15.05 -4.76 1.79
CA ARG A 33 16.11 -5.73 1.53
C ARG A 33 17.33 -5.05 0.89
N LEU A 34 18.51 -5.39 1.40
CA LEU A 34 19.78 -4.96 0.84
C LEU A 34 20.05 -5.67 -0.50
N GLY A 35 20.71 -4.98 -1.43
CA GLY A 35 21.13 -5.55 -2.71
C GLY A 35 20.03 -5.63 -3.78
N LEU A 36 18.91 -4.92 -3.60
CA LEU A 36 17.87 -4.83 -4.62
C LEU A 36 18.26 -3.87 -5.77
N PRO A 37 17.75 -4.12 -6.99
CA PRO A 37 17.88 -3.18 -8.10
C PRO A 37 17.28 -1.79 -7.77
N PRO A 38 17.63 -0.75 -8.53
CA PRO A 38 17.05 0.58 -8.40
C PRO A 38 15.52 0.55 -8.34
N ILE A 39 14.91 1.46 -7.58
CA ILE A 39 13.46 1.47 -7.32
C ILE A 39 12.63 1.50 -8.62
N GLY A 40 13.09 2.19 -9.67
CA GLY A 40 12.41 2.25 -10.97
C GLY A 40 12.32 0.91 -11.69
N GLU A 41 13.21 -0.03 -11.41
CA GLU A 41 13.25 -1.36 -12.03
C GLU A 41 12.37 -2.39 -11.29
N ARG A 42 11.93 -2.08 -10.08
CA ARG A 42 11.19 -2.99 -9.19
C ARG A 42 9.85 -2.45 -8.68
N THR A 43 9.48 -1.22 -9.06
CA THR A 43 8.22 -0.62 -8.63
C THR A 43 7.06 -1.33 -9.33
N THR A 44 6.18 -1.97 -8.57
CA THR A 44 4.92 -2.52 -9.09
C THR A 44 3.74 -1.71 -8.58
N THR A 45 2.65 -1.72 -9.34
CA THR A 45 1.39 -1.07 -8.97
C THR A 45 0.23 -2.05 -9.11
N GLU A 46 -0.57 -2.20 -8.05
CA GLU A 46 -1.68 -3.16 -8.00
C GLU A 46 -2.94 -2.52 -7.40
N PRO A 47 -4.13 -2.80 -7.94
CA PRO A 47 -5.38 -2.37 -7.33
C PRO A 47 -5.71 -3.22 -6.10
N ALA A 48 -6.18 -2.58 -5.03
CA ALA A 48 -6.69 -3.24 -3.84
C ALA A 48 -7.97 -2.55 -3.32
N LYS A 49 -8.68 -3.24 -2.43
CA LYS A 49 -9.83 -2.69 -1.72
C LYS A 49 -9.63 -2.77 -0.22
N THR A 50 -10.06 -1.73 0.50
CA THR A 50 -10.17 -1.79 1.95
C THR A 50 -11.39 -2.61 2.37
N ALA A 51 -11.49 -2.96 3.66
CA ALA A 51 -12.62 -3.70 4.21
C ALA A 51 -13.98 -2.96 4.05
N THR A 52 -13.95 -1.63 4.02
CA THR A 52 -15.14 -0.80 3.78
C THR A 52 -15.35 -0.47 2.29
N GLY A 53 -14.55 -1.05 1.40
CA GLY A 53 -14.74 -0.96 -0.05
C GLY A 53 -14.06 0.22 -0.75
N ARG A 54 -13.17 0.95 -0.08
CA ARG A 54 -12.40 2.05 -0.71
C ARG A 54 -11.38 1.51 -1.70
N SER A 55 -11.19 2.21 -2.81
CA SER A 55 -10.27 1.81 -3.88
C SER A 55 -8.85 2.30 -3.59
N ILE A 56 -7.91 1.38 -3.48
CA ILE A 56 -6.51 1.68 -3.17
C ILE A 56 -5.62 1.29 -4.34
N THR A 57 -4.70 2.19 -4.70
CA THR A 57 -3.56 1.87 -5.56
C THR A 57 -2.38 1.51 -4.66
N VAL A 58 -1.99 0.24 -4.66
CA VAL A 58 -0.84 -0.24 -3.90
C VAL A 58 0.40 -0.11 -4.77
N ILE A 59 1.43 0.54 -4.26
CA ILE A 59 2.74 0.66 -4.91
C ILE A 59 3.74 -0.10 -4.05
N ARG A 60 4.44 -1.07 -4.65
CA ARG A 60 5.51 -1.80 -3.97
C ARG A 60 6.83 -1.43 -4.62
N GLY A 61 7.76 -0.91 -3.84
CA GLY A 61 9.07 -0.44 -4.32
C GLY A 61 10.10 -0.47 -3.23
#